data_AF-A0A848UIT7-F1
#
_entry.id   AF-A0A848UIT7-F1
#
_cell.length_a   1.000
_cell.length_b   1.000
_cell.length_c   1.000
_cell.angle_alpha   90.00
_cell.angle_beta   90.00
_cell.angle_gamma   90.00
#
_symmetry.space_group_name_H-M   'P 1'
#
loop_
_entity.id
_entity.type
_entity.pdbx_description
1 polymer ?
#
loop_
_entity_poly.entity_id
_entity_poly.type
_entity_poly.pdbx_seq_one_letter_code
_entity_poly.pdbx_strand_id
1 'polypeptide(L)'
;MTLIEMIVTIALLGLVVVGILGAVRASINASSVAYSTAELETVLVNAADRVDRATQRCEYEAYVDAAALASGWPLDAITADVELLVANSGNPSTDWAPQACPADVRPFDVQRVTITASTPEGNATRTMIVVKSDVE
;
A
#
# COMPACT_ATOMS: atom_id res chain seq x y z
N MET A 1 39.43 -19.56 -41.95
CA MET A 1 39.00 -18.58 -40.94
C MET A 1 39.79 -17.30 -41.16
N THR A 2 39.11 -16.19 -41.39
CA THR A 2 39.79 -14.91 -41.68
C THR A 2 39.77 -13.97 -40.49
N LEU A 3 40.69 -13.01 -40.43
CA LEU A 3 40.77 -12.04 -39.33
C LEU A 3 39.47 -11.23 -39.16
N ILE A 4 38.77 -10.94 -40.26
CA ILE A 4 37.47 -10.26 -40.23
C ILE A 4 36.37 -11.11 -39.60
N GLU A 5 36.37 -12.42 -39.89
CA GLU A 5 35.41 -13.38 -39.32
C GLU A 5 35.58 -13.50 -37.81
N MET A 6 36.82 -13.48 -37.32
CA MET A 6 37.13 -13.44 -35.88
C MET A 6 36.65 -12.15 -35.20
N ILE A 7 36.79 -11.00 -35.85
CA ILE A 7 36.35 -9.72 -35.29
C ILE A 7 34.82 -9.67 -35.20
N VAL A 8 34.12 -10.14 -36.24
CA VAL A 8 32.66 -10.17 -36.28
C VAL A 8 32.10 -11.10 -35.21
N THR A 9 32.67 -12.29 -35.00
CA THR A 9 32.21 -13.22 -33.95
C THR A 9 32.39 -12.64 -32.55
N ILE A 10 33.52 -12.00 -32.25
CA ILE A 10 33.76 -11.35 -30.96
C ILE A 10 32.77 -10.20 -30.74
N ALA A 11 32.52 -9.37 -31.76
CA ALA A 11 31.57 -8.27 -31.67
C ALA A 11 30.14 -8.77 -31.39
N LEU A 12 29.71 -9.84 -32.07
CA LEU A 12 28.40 -10.45 -31.86
C LEU A 12 28.27 -11.06 -30.46
N LEU A 13 29.28 -11.77 -29.97
CA LEU A 13 29.29 -12.31 -28.61
C LEU A 13 29.20 -11.18 -27.57
N GLY A 14 29.92 -10.07 -27.78
CA GLY A 14 29.85 -8.90 -26.91
C GLY A 14 28.44 -8.31 -26.83
N LEU A 15 27.77 -8.13 -27.97
CA LEU A 15 26.39 -7.63 -28.02
C LEU A 15 25.40 -8.55 -27.29
N VAL A 16 25.56 -9.87 -27.44
CA VAL A 16 24.72 -10.85 -26.75
C VAL A 16 24.92 -10.76 -25.23
N VAL A 17 26.17 -10.67 -24.76
CA VAL A 17 26.46 -10.56 -23.32
C VAL A 17 25.86 -9.29 -22.73
N VAL A 18 25.95 -8.15 -23.42
CA VAL A 18 25.33 -6.90 -22.98
C VAL A 18 23.81 -7.04 -22.88
N GLY A 19 23.18 -7.67 -23.87
CA GLY A 19 21.74 -7.96 -23.85
C GLY A 19 21.32 -8.82 -22.65
N ILE A 20 22.08 -9.87 -22.35
CA ILE A 20 21.81 -10.76 -21.21
C ILE A 20 21.95 -10.00 -19.88
N LEU A 21 23.02 -9.21 -19.71
CA LEU A 21 23.21 -8.42 -18.48
C LEU A 21 22.08 -7.39 -18.27
N GLY A 22 21.61 -6.78 -19.35
CA GLY A 22 20.45 -5.88 -19.32
C GLY A 22 19.19 -6.59 -18.84
N ALA A 23 18.91 -7.79 -19.39
CA ALA A 23 17.75 -8.59 -18.99
C ALA A 23 17.82 -9.02 -17.51
N VAL A 24 18.99 -9.45 -17.02
CA VAL A 24 19.19 -9.83 -15.62
C VAL A 24 18.93 -8.65 -14.69
N ARG A 25 19.45 -7.46 -15.02
CA ARG A 25 19.24 -6.25 -14.21
C ARG A 25 17.75 -5.87 -14.15
N ALA A 26 17.06 -5.92 -15.29
CA ALA A 26 15.63 -5.66 -15.34
C ALA A 26 14.85 -6.67 -14.49
N SER A 27 15.22 -7.96 -14.54
CA SER A 27 14.61 -9.00 -13.72
C SER A 27 14.80 -8.75 -12.23
N ILE A 28 16.00 -8.39 -11.79
CA ILE A 28 16.30 -8.10 -10.37
C ILE A 28 15.47 -6.92 -9.88
N ASN A 29 15.42 -5.83 -10.67
CA ASN A 29 14.64 -4.65 -10.32
C ASN A 29 13.15 -4.99 -10.24
N ALA A 30 12.62 -5.74 -11.21
CA ALA A 30 11.23 -6.18 -11.19
C ALA A 30 10.91 -7.04 -9.96
N SER A 31 11.81 -7.95 -9.57
CA SER A 31 11.65 -8.76 -8.37
C SER A 31 11.63 -7.93 -7.09
N SER A 32 12.50 -6.92 -6.98
CA SER A 32 12.54 -6.03 -5.80
C SER A 32 11.24 -5.24 -5.63
N VAL A 33 10.69 -4.72 -6.73
CA VAL A 33 9.41 -3.98 -6.72
C VAL A 33 8.26 -4.91 -6.31
N ALA A 34 8.23 -6.13 -6.86
CA ALA A 34 7.22 -7.12 -6.51
C ALA A 34 7.27 -7.48 -5.01
N TYR A 35 8.47 -7.66 -4.45
CA TYR A 35 8.65 -7.94 -3.03
C TYR A 35 8.15 -6.78 -2.16
N SER A 36 8.57 -5.54 -2.46
CA SER A 36 8.13 -4.36 -1.70
C SER A 36 6.61 -4.16 -1.74
N THR A 37 5.98 -4.49 -2.87
CA THR A 37 4.52 -4.38 -3.02
C THR A 37 3.81 -5.45 -2.19
N ALA A 38 4.32 -6.69 -2.17
CA ALA A 38 3.74 -7.77 -1.38
C ALA A 38 3.86 -7.51 0.14
N GLU A 39 4.98 -6.95 0.58
CA GLU A 39 5.16 -6.53 1.98
C GLU A 39 4.16 -5.42 2.35
N LEU A 40 4.01 -4.43 1.47
CA LEU A 40 3.04 -3.35 1.66
C LEU A 40 1.59 -3.83 1.72
N GLU A 41 1.20 -4.78 0.87
CA GLU A 41 -0.12 -5.41 0.92
C GLU A 41 -0.33 -6.16 2.23
N THR A 42 0.71 -6.84 2.74
CA THR A 42 0.65 -7.55 4.02
C THR A 42 0.43 -6.57 5.18
N VAL A 43 1.14 -5.45 5.19
CA VAL A 43 0.97 -4.38 6.21
C VAL A 43 -0.44 -3.81 6.15
N LEU A 44 -0.94 -3.49 4.95
CA LEU A 44 -2.28 -2.93 4.77
C LEU A 44 -3.39 -3.89 5.19
N VAL A 45 -3.28 -5.18 4.84
CA VAL A 45 -4.26 -6.19 5.25
C VAL A 45 -4.23 -6.39 6.77
N ASN A 46 -3.06 -6.38 7.39
CA ASN A 46 -2.93 -6.47 8.85
C ASN A 46 -3.54 -5.23 9.54
N ALA A 47 -3.25 -4.04 9.04
CA ALA A 47 -3.83 -2.79 9.50
C ALA A 47 -5.36 -2.82 9.37
N ALA A 48 -5.88 -3.25 8.22
CA ALA A 48 -7.30 -3.38 7.97
C ALA A 48 -7.98 -4.39 8.89
N ASP A 49 -7.38 -5.57 9.13
CA ASP A 49 -7.93 -6.56 10.08
C ASP A 49 -7.98 -6.00 11.51
N ARG A 50 -6.96 -5.24 11.93
CA ARG A 50 -6.95 -4.59 13.25
C ARG A 50 -8.04 -3.52 13.35
N VAL A 51 -8.17 -2.68 12.33
CA VAL A 51 -9.25 -1.68 12.25
C VAL A 51 -10.60 -2.37 12.24
N ASP A 52 -10.78 -3.43 11.46
CA ASP A 52 -12.02 -4.21 11.32
C ASP A 52 -12.47 -4.90 12.63
N ARG A 53 -11.53 -5.30 13.49
CA ARG A 53 -11.86 -5.87 14.81
C ARG A 53 -12.08 -4.84 15.90
N ALA A 54 -11.58 -3.62 15.70
CA ALA A 54 -11.78 -2.55 16.66
C ALA A 54 -13.24 -2.09 16.68
N THR A 55 -13.73 -1.68 17.85
CA THR A 55 -15.02 -0.98 17.96
C THR A 55 -14.99 0.30 17.11
N GLN A 56 -16.17 0.82 16.76
CA GLN A 56 -16.26 2.14 16.12
C GLN A 56 -15.60 3.21 17.00
N ARG A 57 -14.72 4.00 16.40
CA ARG A 57 -13.88 5.01 17.09
C ARG A 57 -13.67 6.20 16.19
N CYS A 58 -13.27 7.32 16.80
CA CYS A 58 -12.88 8.52 16.07
C CYS A 58 -11.46 8.43 15.50
N GLU A 59 -10.60 7.64 16.13
CA GLU A 59 -9.19 7.54 15.79
C GLU A 59 -8.78 6.06 15.71
N TYR A 60 -8.10 5.72 14.62
CA TYR A 60 -7.60 4.36 14.36
C TYR A 60 -6.07 4.30 14.28
N GLU A 61 -5.37 5.41 14.54
CA GLU A 61 -3.91 5.55 14.47
C GLU A 61 -3.19 4.45 15.24
N ALA A 62 -3.58 4.21 16.50
CA ALA A 62 -2.98 3.15 17.33
C ALA A 62 -3.08 1.73 16.72
N TYR A 63 -4.10 1.45 15.89
CA TYR A 63 -4.27 0.15 15.24
C TYR A 63 -3.40 0.01 14.00
N VAL A 64 -3.30 1.08 13.21
CA VAL A 64 -2.45 1.10 12.01
C VAL A 64 -0.97 1.19 12.38
N ASP A 65 -0.62 1.94 13.42
CA ASP A 65 0.72 1.99 14.02
C ASP A 65 1.18 0.61 14.49
N ALA A 66 0.28 -0.14 15.13
CA ALA A 66 0.59 -1.49 15.58
C ALA A 66 0.84 -2.46 14.40
N ALA A 67 0.24 -2.21 13.22
CA ALA A 67 0.54 -2.98 12.01
C ALA A 67 1.90 -2.60 11.42
N ALA A 68 2.24 -1.30 11.37
CA ALA A 68 3.56 -0.85 10.95
C ALA A 68 4.67 -1.40 11.86
N LEU A 69 4.51 -1.29 13.17
CA LEU A 69 5.47 -1.82 14.15
C LEU A 69 5.64 -3.35 14.03
N ALA A 70 4.57 -4.08 13.75
CA ALA A 70 4.65 -5.54 13.57
C ALA A 70 5.50 -5.94 12.35
N SER A 71 5.59 -5.07 11.34
CA SER A 71 6.45 -5.25 10.16
C SER A 71 7.79 -4.51 10.26
N GLY A 72 8.08 -3.84 11.39
CA GLY A 72 9.31 -3.06 11.57
C GLY A 72 9.35 -1.76 10.75
N TRP A 73 8.19 -1.27 10.30
CA TRP A 73 8.06 -0.02 9.55
C TRP A 73 7.99 1.18 10.49
N PRO A 74 8.43 2.37 10.04
CA PRO A 74 8.29 3.58 10.83
C PRO A 74 6.80 4.00 10.87
N LEU A 75 6.40 4.70 11.93
CA LEU A 75 4.98 5.02 12.17
C LEU A 75 4.42 6.00 11.14
N ASP A 76 5.26 6.88 10.60
CA ASP A 76 4.90 7.83 9.55
C ASP A 76 4.67 7.18 8.18
N ALA A 77 5.00 5.90 8.02
CA ALA A 77 4.74 5.15 6.80
C ALA A 77 3.28 4.73 6.64
N ILE A 78 2.45 4.85 7.69
CA ILE A 78 1.04 4.48 7.65
C ILE A 78 0.15 5.53 8.31
N THR A 79 -1.00 5.82 7.72
CA THR A 79 -1.99 6.75 8.29
C THR A 79 -3.39 6.17 8.13
N ALA A 80 -4.32 6.64 8.97
CA ALA A 80 -5.73 6.29 8.89
C ALA A 80 -6.59 7.56 8.96
N ASP A 81 -7.37 7.80 7.92
CA ASP A 81 -8.33 8.90 7.84
C ASP A 81 -9.74 8.37 8.06
N VAL A 82 -10.52 9.03 8.92
CA VAL A 82 -11.88 8.59 9.28
C VAL A 82 -12.91 9.58 8.77
N GLU A 83 -13.89 9.06 8.04
CA GLU A 83 -15.02 9.80 7.53
C GLU A 83 -16.34 9.17 7.98
N LEU A 84 -17.33 9.99 8.23
CA LEU A 84 -18.71 9.58 8.53
C LEU A 84 -19.58 9.71 7.30
N LEU A 85 -20.51 8.78 7.14
CA LEU A 85 -21.57 8.88 6.16
C LEU A 85 -22.60 9.92 6.60
N VAL A 86 -22.64 11.07 5.93
CA VAL A 86 -23.56 12.19 6.21
C VAL A 86 -24.75 12.24 5.25
N ALA A 87 -24.62 11.64 4.08
CA ALA A 87 -25.68 11.47 3.10
C ALA A 87 -25.51 10.14 2.36
N ASN A 88 -26.58 9.64 1.75
CA ASN A 88 -26.54 8.44 0.91
C ASN A 88 -27.15 8.75 -0.46
N SER A 89 -26.56 9.72 -1.15
CA SER A 89 -27.01 10.21 -2.46
C SER A 89 -26.38 9.44 -3.63
N GLY A 90 -25.38 8.61 -3.36
CA GLY A 90 -24.56 7.92 -4.36
C GLY A 90 -23.38 8.76 -4.87
N ASN A 91 -23.14 9.94 -4.28
CA ASN A 91 -22.02 10.80 -4.63
C ASN A 91 -20.99 10.82 -3.47
N PRO A 92 -19.82 10.15 -3.64
CA PRO A 92 -18.86 10.00 -2.55
C PRO A 92 -18.24 11.31 -2.07
N SER A 93 -18.28 12.39 -2.86
CA SER A 93 -17.76 13.71 -2.48
C SER A 93 -18.65 14.48 -1.50
N THR A 94 -19.94 14.12 -1.44
CA THR A 94 -20.95 14.77 -0.59
C THR A 94 -21.53 13.82 0.46
N ASP A 95 -21.41 12.52 0.23
CA ASP A 95 -21.92 11.49 1.12
C ASP A 95 -21.03 11.27 2.34
N TRP A 96 -19.75 11.60 2.24
CA TRP A 96 -18.76 11.40 3.31
C TRP A 96 -18.19 12.73 3.77
N ALA A 97 -18.12 12.91 5.08
CA ALA A 97 -17.50 14.07 5.69
C ALA A 97 -16.44 13.61 6.69
N PRO A 98 -15.34 14.37 6.87
CA PRO A 98 -14.39 14.10 7.94
C PRO A 98 -15.11 13.98 9.27
N GLN A 99 -14.76 12.96 10.03
CA GLN A 99 -15.31 12.81 11.37
C GLN A 99 -14.74 13.94 12.25
N ALA A 100 -15.57 14.91 12.60
CA ALA A 100 -15.32 15.66 13.84
C ALA A 100 -15.41 14.63 14.97
N CYS A 101 -14.55 14.66 15.97
CA CYS A 101 -14.52 13.68 17.06
C CYS A 101 -15.39 14.14 18.26
N PRO A 102 -16.73 14.10 18.25
CA PRO A 102 -17.48 14.21 19.49
C PRO A 102 -17.27 12.94 20.31
N ALA A 103 -17.40 13.02 21.63
CA ALA A 103 -17.19 11.90 22.54
C ALA A 103 -18.09 10.67 22.26
N ASP A 104 -19.16 10.85 21.48
CA ASP A 104 -20.20 9.86 21.25
C ASP A 104 -20.33 9.54 19.75
N VAL A 105 -19.54 8.58 19.26
CA VAL A 105 -19.88 7.86 18.01
C VAL A 105 -21.14 7.06 18.30
N ARG A 106 -22.20 7.26 17.52
CA ARG A 106 -23.49 6.63 17.84
C ARG A 106 -23.51 5.22 17.26
N PRO A 107 -24.15 4.26 17.95
CA PRO A 107 -24.57 3.01 17.32
C PRO A 107 -25.38 3.38 16.07
N PHE A 108 -25.15 2.69 14.95
CA PHE A 108 -25.71 2.95 13.60
C PHE A 108 -25.00 4.00 12.72
N ASP A 109 -23.95 4.68 13.20
CA ASP A 109 -23.14 5.51 12.31
C ASP A 109 -22.33 4.62 11.35
N VAL A 110 -22.26 4.98 10.07
CA VAL A 110 -21.40 4.30 9.10
C VAL A 110 -20.10 5.10 8.98
N GLN A 111 -18.97 4.45 9.27
CA GLN A 111 -17.64 5.05 9.16
C GLN A 111 -16.90 4.45 7.97
N ARG A 112 -16.14 5.29 7.27
CA ARG A 112 -15.16 4.90 6.27
C ARG A 112 -13.79 5.24 6.80
N VAL A 113 -12.97 4.23 7.00
CA VAL A 113 -11.57 4.36 7.41
C VAL A 113 -10.69 4.13 6.18
N THR A 114 -10.04 5.18 5.71
CA THR A 114 -9.07 5.12 4.62
C THR A 114 -7.68 4.95 5.21
N ILE A 115 -7.12 3.76 5.05
CA ILE A 115 -5.77 3.44 5.50
C ILE A 115 -4.82 3.67 4.33
N THR A 116 -3.83 4.54 4.50
CA THR A 116 -2.81 4.81 3.50
C THR A 116 -1.47 4.31 4.04
N ALA A 117 -0.78 3.45 3.28
CA ALA A 117 0.56 3.00 3.63
C ALA A 117 1.54 3.28 2.48
N SER A 118 2.74 3.68 2.82
CA SER A 118 3.87 3.86 1.90
C SER A 118 5.02 2.98 2.33
N THR A 119 5.77 2.41 1.38
CA THR A 119 6.99 1.68 1.74
C THR A 119 7.97 2.64 2.42
N PRO A 120 8.80 2.17 3.38
CA PRO A 120 9.76 3.03 4.09
C PRO A 120 10.74 3.76 3.16
N GLU A 121 10.95 3.21 1.96
CA GLU A 121 11.81 3.76 0.91
C GLU A 121 11.09 4.82 0.04
N GLY A 122 9.76 4.99 0.20
CA GLY A 122 8.94 5.92 -0.57
C GLY A 122 8.63 5.49 -2.00
N ASN A 123 8.93 4.25 -2.37
CA ASN A 123 8.83 3.75 -3.74
C ASN A 123 7.43 3.30 -4.16
N ALA A 124 6.54 3.02 -3.19
CA ALA A 124 5.17 2.63 -3.45
C ALA A 124 4.24 3.12 -2.33
N THR A 125 3.05 3.57 -2.71
CA THR A 125 1.97 3.97 -1.79
C THR A 125 0.69 3.28 -2.23
N ARG A 126 -0.06 2.70 -1.29
CA ARG A 126 -1.40 2.17 -1.55
C ARG A 126 -2.36 2.55 -0.44
N THR A 127 -3.62 2.50 -0.80
CA THR A 127 -4.73 2.82 0.07
C THR A 127 -5.67 1.62 0.18
N MET A 128 -6.17 1.36 1.38
CA MET A 128 -7.21 0.37 1.64
C MET A 128 -8.34 1.04 2.40
N ILE A 129 -9.58 0.74 2.03
CA ILE A 129 -10.76 1.31 2.67
C ILE A 129 -11.44 0.22 3.49
N VAL A 130 -11.70 0.52 4.76
CA VAL A 130 -12.49 -0.31 5.66
C VAL A 130 -13.77 0.44 5.98
N VAL A 131 -14.93 -0.18 5.73
CA VAL A 131 -16.24 0.40 6.07
C VAL A 131 -16.76 -0.28 7.33
N LYS A 132 -17.09 0.52 8.33
CA LYS A 132 -17.67 0.08 9.59
C LYS A 132 -19.13 0.49 9.64
N SER A 133 -19.97 -0.45 10.05
CA SER A 133 -21.35 -0.18 10.43
C SER A 133 -21.66 -1.00 11.66
N ASP A 134 -22.11 -0.36 12.72
CA ASP A 134 -22.65 -1.05 13.88
C ASP A 134 -24.13 -1.29 13.63
N VAL A 135 -24.48 -2.53 13.29
CA VAL A 135 -25.86 -2.99 13.08
C VAL A 135 -26.21 -3.97 14.20
N GLU A 136 -26.34 -3.46 15.42
CA GLU A 136 -26.98 -4.20 16.52
C GLU A 136 -28.50 -4.30 16.35
#